data_AF-A0A969GM13-F1
#
_entry.id   AF-A0A969GM13-F1
#
_cell.length_a   1.000
_cell.length_b   1.000
_cell.length_c   1.000
_cell.angle_alpha   90.00
_cell.angle_beta   90.00
_cell.angle_gamma   90.00
#
_symmetry.space_group_name_H-M   'P 1'
#
loop_
_entity.id
_entity.type
_entity.pdbx_description
1 polymer ?
#
loop_
_entity_poly.entity_id
_entity_poly.type
_entity_poly.pdbx_seq_one_letter_code
_entity_poly.pdbx_strand_id
1 'polypeptide(L)'
;MKATTIRYAADGSIHPVELEVGDPGYGEVQVTGGVCGICSWDIVTCKLGDKMHPMAPPGHEGMGVVAKVGAGVVGLQEGDRVAGGGFATLRNLSAERVYKIPDSTLADDFWIVEPVSCVVTGLDHCRLRPGDRVVVLGCGFMGLM
;
A
#
# COMPACT_ATOMS: atom_id res chain seq x y z
N MET A 1 7.05 19.59 -4.08
CA MET A 1 5.69 19.69 -3.51
C MET A 1 5.78 19.13 -2.11
N LYS A 2 5.26 19.87 -1.12
CA LYS A 2 5.28 19.39 0.26
C LYS A 2 4.38 18.19 0.42
N ALA A 3 4.90 17.15 1.06
CA ALA A 3 4.15 15.98 1.48
C ALA A 3 4.46 15.66 2.94
N THR A 4 3.46 15.16 3.64
CA THR A 4 3.61 14.59 4.98
C THR A 4 3.57 13.07 4.92
N THR A 5 4.50 12.42 5.61
CA THR A 5 4.49 10.98 5.93
C THR A 5 4.75 10.80 7.44
N ILE A 6 4.93 9.57 7.90
CA ILE A 6 5.33 9.29 9.28
C ILE A 6 6.78 8.80 9.32
N ARG A 7 7.40 8.90 10.50
CA ARG A 7 8.69 8.30 10.83
C ARG A 7 8.52 7.45 12.07
N TYR A 8 9.01 6.22 12.03
CA TYR A 8 9.19 5.37 13.19
C TYR A 8 10.48 5.77 13.91
N ALA A 9 10.39 6.17 15.17
CA ALA A 9 11.54 6.57 15.99
C ALA A 9 12.13 5.38 16.76
N ALA A 10 13.38 5.52 17.21
CA ALA A 10 14.12 4.48 17.93
C ALA A 10 13.46 4.00 19.23
N ASP A 11 12.66 4.87 19.85
CA ASP A 11 11.93 4.63 21.09
C ASP A 11 10.53 4.02 20.86
N GLY A 12 10.19 3.70 19.61
CA GLY A 12 8.89 3.15 19.22
C GLY A 12 7.79 4.20 19.05
N SER A 13 8.11 5.49 19.16
CA SER A 13 7.16 6.56 18.85
C SER A 13 7.02 6.82 17.35
N ILE A 14 5.90 7.44 16.97
CA ILE A 14 5.57 7.77 15.58
C ILE A 14 5.42 9.29 15.47
N HIS A 15 6.14 9.88 14.52
CA HIS A 15 6.08 11.32 14.28
C HIS A 15 5.73 11.63 12.83
N PRO A 16 4.83 12.59 12.57
CA PRO A 16 4.68 13.13 11.23
C PRO A 16 5.97 13.84 10.81
N VAL A 17 6.35 13.69 9.55
CA VAL A 17 7.51 14.36 8.95
C VAL A 17 7.13 14.95 7.60
N GLU A 18 7.57 16.18 7.35
CA GLU A 18 7.46 16.81 6.04
C GLU A 18 8.62 16.37 5.14
N LEU A 19 8.34 16.19 3.85
CA LEU A 19 9.31 15.98 2.80
C LEU A 19 8.93 16.75 1.55
N GLU A 20 9.93 17.03 0.72
CA GLU A 20 9.73 17.54 -0.63
C GLU A 20 9.66 16.39 -1.63
N VAL A 21 8.55 16.32 -2.37
CA VAL A 21 8.33 15.37 -3.46
C VAL A 21 8.44 16.11 -4.79
N GLY A 22 9.39 15.70 -5.63
CA GLY A 22 9.53 16.19 -7.01
C GLY A 22 8.50 15.56 -7.95
N ASP A 23 8.50 15.98 -9.20
CA ASP A 23 7.68 15.34 -10.23
C ASP A 23 8.10 13.88 -10.45
N PRO A 24 7.17 12.99 -10.86
CA PRO A 24 7.48 11.58 -11.08
C PRO A 24 8.48 11.40 -12.23
N GLY A 25 9.45 10.49 -12.03
CA GLY A 25 10.45 10.14 -13.02
C GLY A 25 9.92 9.23 -14.14
N TYR A 26 10.83 8.69 -14.95
CA TYR A 26 10.47 7.71 -15.98
C TYR A 26 9.91 6.44 -15.33
N GLY A 27 8.76 5.96 -15.80
CA GLY A 27 8.10 4.78 -15.28
C GLY A 27 7.47 4.96 -13.89
N GLU A 28 7.38 6.19 -13.40
CA GLU A 28 6.76 6.51 -12.11
C GLU A 28 5.43 7.23 -12.27
N VAL A 29 4.55 7.05 -11.30
CA VAL A 29 3.37 7.88 -11.08
C VAL A 29 3.47 8.56 -9.73
N GLN A 30 2.94 9.77 -9.64
CA GLN A 30 2.75 10.44 -8.37
C GLN A 30 1.33 10.17 -7.88
N VAL A 31 1.20 9.73 -6.63
CA VAL A 31 -0.08 9.35 -6.03
C VAL A 31 -0.34 10.21 -4.81
N THR A 32 -1.51 10.86 -4.78
CA THR A 32 -2.06 11.48 -3.58
C THR A 32 -2.67 10.38 -2.71
N GLY A 33 -2.25 10.31 -1.44
CA GLY A 33 -2.75 9.30 -0.51
C GLY A 33 -4.21 9.55 -0.12
N GLY A 34 -5.01 8.48 -0.07
CA GLY A 34 -6.39 8.52 0.42
C GLY A 34 -6.52 7.80 1.75
N VAL A 35 -6.53 6.47 1.70
CA VAL A 35 -6.66 5.59 2.87
C VAL A 35 -5.52 4.58 2.88
N CYS A 36 -5.13 4.08 4.06
CA CYS A 36 -4.14 3.02 4.18
C CYS A 36 -4.46 2.14 5.38
N GLY A 37 -4.51 0.83 5.16
CA GLY A 37 -4.60 -0.17 6.22
C GLY A 37 -3.34 -0.19 7.10
N ILE A 38 -3.47 -0.82 8.28
CA ILE A 38 -2.37 -1.05 9.21
C ILE A 38 -2.13 -2.55 9.31
N CYS A 39 -0.95 -2.97 8.90
CA CYS A 39 -0.53 -4.37 8.97
C CYS A 39 0.22 -4.66 10.28
N SER A 40 0.33 -5.94 10.62
CA SER A 40 1.28 -6.40 11.65
C SER A 40 2.72 -6.03 11.29
N TRP A 41 3.05 -5.94 9.99
CA TRP A 41 4.35 -5.48 9.55
C TRP A 41 4.64 -4.03 9.98
N ASP A 42 3.65 -3.12 9.91
CA ASP A 42 3.82 -1.73 10.36
C ASP A 42 4.10 -1.63 11.87
N ILE A 43 3.49 -2.53 12.66
CA ILE A 43 3.75 -2.63 14.10
C ILE A 43 5.19 -3.10 14.36
N VAL A 44 5.65 -4.10 13.60
CA VAL A 44 7.02 -4.61 13.71
C VAL A 44 8.02 -3.52 13.33
N THR A 45 7.82 -2.82 12.21
CA THR A 45 8.70 -1.73 11.80
C THR A 45 8.68 -0.57 12.79
N CYS A 46 7.52 -0.24 13.35
CA CYS A 46 7.41 0.77 14.41
C CYS A 46 8.23 0.39 15.65
N LYS A 47 8.19 -0.88 16.08
CA LYS A 47 8.96 -1.36 17.24
C LYS A 47 10.47 -1.43 16.95
N LEU A 48 10.85 -1.72 15.71
CA LEU A 48 12.25 -1.73 15.30
C LEU A 48 12.81 -0.31 15.20
N GLY A 49 11.98 0.68 14.85
CA GLY A 49 12.39 2.07 14.74
C GLY A 49 13.57 2.22 13.79
N ASP A 50 14.59 2.94 14.24
CA ASP A 50 15.83 3.19 13.50
C ASP A 50 16.70 1.95 13.26
N LYS A 51 16.41 0.81 13.90
CA LYS A 51 17.14 -0.45 13.69
C LYS A 51 16.73 -1.16 12.39
N MET A 52 15.64 -0.73 11.75
CA MET A 52 15.18 -1.29 10.48
C MET A 52 16.05 -0.79 9.31
N HIS A 53 16.84 -1.68 8.71
CA HIS A 53 17.71 -1.35 7.58
C HIS A 53 17.65 -2.39 6.45
N PRO A 54 17.32 -1.99 5.21
CA PRO A 54 16.88 -0.65 4.80
C PRO A 54 15.52 -0.31 5.42
N MET A 55 15.31 0.97 5.72
CA MET A 55 14.03 1.44 6.25
C MET A 55 12.95 1.25 5.19
N ALA A 56 11.99 0.36 5.45
CA ALA A 56 10.81 0.25 4.60
C ALA A 56 10.00 1.55 4.73
N PRO A 57 9.54 2.14 3.62
CA PRO A 57 8.60 3.26 3.66
C PRO A 57 7.35 2.87 4.46
N PRO A 58 6.85 3.72 5.38
CA PRO A 58 5.71 3.38 6.22
C PRO A 58 4.41 3.18 5.43
N GLY A 59 3.66 2.14 5.78
CA GLY A 59 2.39 1.81 5.15
C GLY A 59 2.55 1.21 3.76
N HIS A 60 1.81 0.14 3.50
CA HIS A 60 1.83 -0.59 2.23
C HIS A 60 0.44 -1.05 1.77
N GLU A 61 -0.58 -0.90 2.61
CA GLU A 61 -1.97 -1.28 2.32
C GLU A 61 -2.79 -0.06 1.86
N GLY A 62 -2.21 0.75 0.98
CA GLY A 62 -2.74 2.05 0.59
C GLY A 62 -3.70 2.03 -0.59
N MET A 63 -4.59 3.01 -0.64
CA MET A 63 -5.33 3.43 -1.82
C MET A 63 -5.21 4.94 -1.99
N GLY A 64 -4.95 5.39 -3.22
CA GLY A 64 -4.85 6.79 -3.56
C GLY A 64 -5.26 7.11 -4.98
N VAL A 65 -5.00 8.34 -5.40
CA VAL A 65 -5.34 8.85 -6.74
C VAL A 65 -4.08 9.33 -7.45
N VAL A 66 -3.91 8.95 -8.71
CA VAL A 66 -2.80 9.42 -9.54
C VAL A 66 -2.93 10.93 -9.75
N ALA A 67 -1.97 11.68 -9.20
CA ALA A 67 -1.88 13.13 -9.31
C ALA A 67 -1.08 13.57 -10.54
N LYS A 68 -0.03 12.83 -10.91
CA LYS A 68 0.79 13.06 -12.11
C LYS A 68 1.32 11.75 -12.66
N VAL A 69 1.55 11.72 -13.97
CA VAL A 69 2.13 10.56 -14.66
C VAL A 69 3.49 10.95 -15.25
N GLY A 70 4.52 10.17 -14.92
CA GLY A 70 5.87 10.33 -15.45
C GLY A 70 6.03 9.76 -16.85
N ALA A 71 7.13 10.10 -17.52
CA ALA A 71 7.42 9.63 -18.87
C ALA A 71 7.49 8.09 -18.95
N GLY A 72 7.02 7.49 -20.05
CA GLY A 72 7.12 6.04 -20.28
C GLY A 72 6.10 5.18 -19.52
N VAL A 73 5.25 5.77 -18.68
CA VAL A 73 4.12 5.06 -18.08
C VAL A 73 3.02 4.82 -19.12
N VAL A 74 2.49 3.60 -19.16
CA VAL A 74 1.40 3.19 -20.04
C VAL A 74 0.28 2.60 -19.20
N GLY A 75 -0.97 2.91 -19.53
CA GLY A 75 -2.15 2.31 -18.89
C GLY A 75 -2.64 2.98 -17.61
N LEU A 76 -1.94 4.03 -17.13
CA LEU A 76 -2.37 4.88 -16.03
C LEU A 76 -2.46 6.34 -16.49
N GLN A 77 -3.42 7.09 -15.94
CA GLN A 77 -3.62 8.51 -16.19
C GLN A 77 -3.92 9.26 -14.89
N GLU A 78 -3.75 10.59 -14.91
CA GLU A 78 -4.19 11.46 -13.81
C GLU A 78 -5.68 11.26 -13.52
N GLY A 79 -6.02 11.20 -12.23
CA GLY A 79 -7.37 10.90 -11.74
C GLY A 79 -7.68 9.42 -11.54
N ASP A 80 -6.83 8.50 -12.01
CA ASP A 80 -7.03 7.07 -11.75
C ASP A 80 -6.93 6.77 -10.25
N ARG A 81 -7.92 6.06 -9.72
CA ARG A 81 -7.86 5.42 -8.40
C ARG A 81 -6.92 4.22 -8.48
N VAL A 82 -6.00 4.10 -7.54
CA VAL A 82 -4.98 3.05 -7.54
C VAL A 82 -4.73 2.49 -6.15
N ALA A 83 -4.45 1.19 -6.06
CA ALA A 83 -3.87 0.58 -4.87
C ALA A 83 -2.39 0.96 -4.78
N GLY A 84 -2.02 1.73 -3.75
CA GLY A 84 -0.69 2.30 -3.52
C GLY A 84 -0.73 3.52 -2.57
N GLY A 85 0.40 4.18 -2.37
CA GLY A 85 0.54 5.43 -1.59
C GLY A 85 1.19 5.22 -0.22
N GLY A 86 0.64 4.31 0.58
CA GLY A 86 1.10 4.05 1.96
C GLY A 86 0.75 5.20 2.91
N PHE A 87 1.48 5.32 4.03
CA PHE A 87 1.27 6.41 5.00
C PHE A 87 1.91 7.72 4.54
N ALA A 88 1.50 8.24 3.39
CA ALA A 88 1.97 9.50 2.83
C ALA A 88 0.84 10.24 2.13
N THR A 89 0.80 11.56 2.31
CA THR A 89 -0.17 12.44 1.62
C THR A 89 0.13 12.57 0.11
N LEU A 90 1.39 12.42 -0.29
CA LEU A 90 1.81 12.43 -1.69
C LEU A 90 3.10 11.61 -1.83
N ARG A 91 3.22 10.80 -2.88
CA ARG A 91 4.41 9.99 -3.12
C ARG A 91 4.59 9.59 -4.59
N ASN A 92 5.83 9.53 -5.06
CA ASN A 92 6.15 8.91 -6.34
C ASN A 92 6.37 7.40 -6.16
N LEU A 93 5.75 6.61 -7.02
CA LEU A 93 5.76 5.16 -7.01
C LEU A 93 6.06 4.64 -8.42
N SER A 94 6.77 3.51 -8.52
CA SER A 94 6.90 2.79 -9.78
C SER A 94 5.53 2.38 -10.29
N ALA A 95 5.20 2.74 -11.53
CA ALA A 95 3.92 2.42 -12.17
C ALA A 95 3.63 0.92 -12.23
N GLU A 96 4.67 0.07 -12.24
CA GLU A 96 4.55 -1.40 -12.23
C GLU A 96 4.07 -1.97 -10.88
N ARG A 97 4.12 -1.16 -9.81
CA ARG A 97 3.74 -1.56 -8.44
C ARG A 97 2.42 -0.95 -7.97
N VAL A 98 1.70 -0.31 -8.88
CA VAL A 98 0.43 0.36 -8.59
C VAL A 98 -0.62 -0.23 -9.51
N TYR A 99 -1.78 -0.57 -8.94
CA TYR A 99 -2.84 -1.25 -9.67
C TYR A 99 -4.06 -0.37 -9.73
N LYS A 100 -4.57 -0.12 -10.94
CA LYS A 100 -5.79 0.65 -11.15
C LYS A 100 -6.97 -0.05 -10.50
N ILE A 101 -7.70 0.70 -9.68
CA ILE A 101 -8.95 0.27 -9.10
C ILE A 101 -10.06 0.48 -10.14
N PRO A 102 -10.88 -0.55 -10.41
CA PRO A 102 -12.02 -0.43 -11.31
C PRO A 102 -13.03 0.61 -10.84
N ASP A 103 -13.77 1.18 -11.80
CA ASP A 103 -14.92 2.03 -11.48
C ASP A 103 -15.91 1.25 -10.62
N SER A 104 -16.25 1.82 -9.47
CA SER A 104 -17.08 1.16 -8.47
C SER A 104 -17.72 2.17 -7.54
N THR A 105 -18.92 1.84 -7.09
CA THR A 105 -19.67 2.59 -6.07
C THR A 105 -19.17 2.29 -4.65
N LEU A 106 -18.25 1.33 -4.48
CA LEU A 106 -17.63 1.06 -3.19
C LEU A 106 -16.74 2.25 -2.77
N ALA A 107 -16.90 2.64 -1.51
CA ALA A 107 -16.05 3.65 -0.90
C ALA A 107 -14.59 3.20 -0.87
N ASP A 108 -13.71 4.20 -0.81
CA ASP A 108 -12.26 4.05 -0.93
C ASP A 108 -11.63 3.11 0.12
N ASP A 109 -12.19 3.09 1.33
CA ASP A 109 -11.77 2.26 2.46
C ASP A 109 -12.13 0.77 2.33
N PHE A 110 -12.97 0.40 1.36
CA PHE A 110 -13.24 -1.01 1.05
C PHE A 110 -12.21 -1.64 0.09
N TRP A 111 -11.33 -0.83 -0.51
CA TRP A 111 -10.33 -1.31 -1.48
C TRP A 111 -9.01 -1.73 -0.82
N ILE A 112 -9.07 -2.81 -0.05
CA ILE A 112 -7.94 -3.41 0.67
C ILE A 112 -7.14 -4.40 -0.20
N VAL A 113 -6.61 -3.92 -1.33
CA VAL A 113 -6.01 -4.79 -2.38
C VAL A 113 -4.78 -5.58 -1.89
N GLU A 114 -3.87 -4.96 -1.14
CA GLU A 114 -2.64 -5.60 -0.66
C GLU A 114 -2.92 -6.86 0.19
N PRO A 115 -3.71 -6.79 1.27
CA PRO A 115 -3.90 -7.97 2.13
C PRO A 115 -4.73 -9.05 1.44
N VAL A 116 -5.70 -8.67 0.60
CA VAL A 116 -6.45 -9.63 -0.23
C VAL A 116 -5.50 -10.36 -1.20
N SER A 117 -4.55 -9.64 -1.82
CA SER A 117 -3.58 -10.26 -2.74
C SER A 117 -2.67 -11.27 -2.03
N CYS A 118 -2.29 -11.00 -0.78
CA CYS A 118 -1.53 -11.91 0.06
C CYS A 118 -2.34 -13.20 0.36
N VAL A 119 -3.62 -13.08 0.69
CA VAL A 119 -4.50 -14.24 0.93
C VAL A 119 -4.71 -15.06 -0.34
N VAL A 120 -5.03 -14.41 -1.47
CA VAL A 120 -5.20 -15.09 -2.76
C VAL A 120 -3.94 -15.86 -3.16
N THR A 121 -2.76 -15.23 -3.03
CA THR A 121 -1.47 -15.90 -3.30
C THR A 121 -1.25 -17.11 -2.39
N GLY A 122 -1.63 -17.01 -1.12
CA GLY A 122 -1.57 -18.14 -0.18
C GLY A 122 -2.49 -19.29 -0.59
N LEU A 123 -3.72 -18.99 -0.98
CA LEU A 123 -4.70 -19.98 -1.45
C LEU A 123 -4.26 -20.66 -2.75
N ASP A 124 -3.66 -19.92 -3.69
CA ASP A 124 -3.11 -20.47 -4.93
C ASP A 124 -2.01 -21.51 -4.66
N HIS A 125 -1.16 -21.26 -3.66
CA HIS A 125 -0.14 -22.22 -3.23
C HIS A 125 -0.73 -23.48 -2.57
N CYS A 126 -1.92 -23.39 -1.96
CA CYS A 126 -2.62 -24.55 -1.41
C CYS A 126 -3.21 -25.46 -2.50
N ARG A 127 -3.39 -24.98 -3.74
CA ARG A 127 -3.94 -25.74 -4.88
C ARG A 127 -5.28 -26.42 -4.55
N LEU A 128 -6.15 -25.68 -3.87
CA LEU A 128 -7.47 -26.16 -3.45
C LEU A 128 -8.34 -26.55 -4.65
N ARG A 129 -9.16 -27.58 -4.48
CA ARG A 129 -10.12 -28.08 -5.47
C ARG A 129 -11.52 -28.17 -4.87
N PRO A 130 -12.58 -28.07 -5.70
CA PRO A 130 -13.93 -28.34 -5.23
C PRO A 130 -14.04 -29.69 -4.52
N GLY A 131 -14.57 -29.71 -3.31
CA GLY A 131 -14.67 -30.91 -2.46
C GLY A 131 -13.57 -31.05 -1.41
N ASP A 132 -12.51 -30.24 -1.47
CA ASP A 132 -11.51 -30.19 -0.41
C ASP A 132 -12.11 -29.68 0.91
N ARG A 133 -11.61 -30.21 2.03
CA ARG A 133 -11.96 -29.77 3.38
C ARG A 133 -10.86 -28.85 3.89
N VAL A 134 -11.20 -27.61 4.17
CA VAL A 134 -10.25 -26.57 4.62
C VAL A 134 -10.47 -26.27 6.09
N VAL A 135 -9.39 -26.03 6.82
CA VAL A 135 -9.40 -25.47 8.17
C VAL A 135 -8.58 -24.19 8.15
N VAL A 136 -9.18 -23.08 8.56
CA VAL A 136 -8.48 -21.80 8.76
C VAL A 136 -8.10 -21.69 10.23
N LEU A 137 -6.80 -21.60 10.49
CA LEU A 137 -6.27 -21.46 11.85
C LEU A 137 -5.95 -19.98 12.13
N GLY A 138 -6.92 -19.29 12.72
CA GLY A 138 -6.82 -17.87 13.09
C GLY A 138 -7.97 -17.04 12.54
N CYS A 139 -8.53 -16.17 13.37
CA CYS A 139 -9.67 -15.30 13.03
C CYS A 139 -9.31 -13.81 13.06
N GLY A 140 -8.04 -13.48 12.82
CA GLY A 140 -7.60 -12.11 12.60
C GLY A 140 -7.97 -11.61 11.20
N PHE A 141 -7.61 -10.38 10.88
CA PHE A 141 -7.89 -9.74 9.59
C PHE A 141 -7.57 -10.63 8.37
N MET A 142 -6.38 -11.23 8.33
CA MET A 142 -5.97 -12.16 7.26
C MET A 142 -6.79 -13.46 7.20
N GLY A 143 -7.31 -13.95 8.32
CA GLY A 143 -8.08 -15.20 8.36
C GLY A 143 -9.58 -15.02 8.09
N LEU A 144 -10.05 -13.78 8.06
CA LEU A 144 -11.45 -13.43 7.75
C LEU A 144 -11.67 -13.07 6.27
N MET A 145 -10.58 -12.83 5.52
CA MET A 145 -10.61 -12.67 4.06
C MET A 145 -10.63 -14.02 3.37
#